data_AF-A0A133URF3-F1
#
_entry.id   AF-A0A133URF3-F1
#
_cell.length_a   1.000
_cell.length_b   1.000
_cell.length_c   1.000
_cell.angle_alpha   90.00
_cell.angle_beta   90.00
_cell.angle_gamma   90.00
#
_symmetry.space_group_name_H-M   'P 1'
#
loop_
_entity.id
_entity.type
_entity.pdbx_description
1 polymer ?
#
loop_
_entity_poly.entity_id
_entity_poly.type
_entity_poly.pdbx_seq_one_letter_code
_entity_poly.pdbx_strand_id
1 'polypeptide(L)'
;MRRVLNPFKLQDWPYKLFLLVVLSLTLLSFLLTHLRQYFINLPVLEELVGFVFLTFVPGFLILRILRIHELPTYKSLIYSVGLSLSSLFLVALGINFVYPHLGYKNPLNTFSLSVSLLIFILVLSILSYFRDKDVNFDGAEIDESIFRDSREILFLLIIPFLAIIGTYIAFFHGNNMLLLLIYIIISAFPFLVIFQKKRECIKRILVT
;
A
#
# COMPACT_ATOMS: atom_id res chain seq x y z
N MET A 1 16.98 -26.01 -9.24
CA MET A 1 17.19 -24.75 -8.49
C MET A 1 15.86 -24.29 -7.93
N ARG A 2 15.72 -24.15 -6.60
CA ARG A 2 14.51 -23.54 -6.01
C ARG A 2 14.56 -22.05 -6.36
N ARG A 3 13.75 -21.60 -7.32
CA ARG A 3 13.53 -20.16 -7.56
C ARG A 3 12.87 -19.60 -6.30
N VAL A 4 13.56 -18.71 -5.59
CA VAL A 4 12.99 -18.03 -4.43
C VAL A 4 12.11 -16.90 -4.97
N LEU A 5 10.83 -16.91 -4.62
CA LEU A 5 9.89 -15.89 -5.09
C LEU A 5 10.13 -14.57 -4.36
N ASN A 6 10.28 -13.50 -5.11
CA ASN A 6 10.46 -12.16 -4.54
C ASN A 6 9.12 -11.60 -4.04
N PRO A 7 8.93 -11.33 -2.73
CA PRO A 7 7.67 -10.81 -2.18
C PRO A 7 7.35 -9.39 -2.68
N PHE A 8 8.35 -8.65 -3.15
CA PHE A 8 8.17 -7.32 -3.71
C PHE A 8 7.71 -7.33 -5.18
N LYS A 9 7.61 -8.52 -5.80
CA LYS A 9 7.06 -8.76 -7.14
C LYS A 9 5.90 -9.77 -7.10
N LEU A 10 4.97 -9.57 -6.17
CA LEU A 10 3.78 -10.43 -5.98
C LEU A 10 2.95 -10.64 -7.26
N GLN A 11 2.93 -9.66 -8.16
CA GLN A 11 2.23 -9.73 -9.44
C GLN A 11 2.77 -10.86 -10.36
N ASP A 12 4.06 -11.18 -10.27
CA ASP A 12 4.72 -12.18 -11.14
C ASP A 12 4.66 -13.60 -10.53
N TRP A 13 3.97 -13.78 -9.39
CA TRP A 13 3.85 -15.06 -8.72
C TRP A 13 2.86 -15.99 -9.42
N PRO A 14 3.02 -17.31 -9.30
CA PRO A 14 2.04 -18.25 -9.82
C PRO A 14 0.67 -17.98 -9.18
N TYR A 15 -0.36 -17.95 -10.02
CA TYR A 15 -1.68 -17.44 -9.66
C TYR A 15 -2.25 -18.05 -8.37
N LYS A 16 -2.11 -19.37 -8.19
CA LYS A 16 -2.60 -20.08 -7.00
C LYS A 16 -1.92 -19.58 -5.71
N LEU A 17 -0.60 -19.37 -5.74
CA LEU A 17 0.17 -18.93 -4.58
C LEU A 17 -0.14 -17.47 -4.24
N PHE A 18 -0.20 -16.63 -5.28
CA PHE A 18 -0.58 -15.22 -5.14
C PHE A 18 -1.96 -15.07 -4.49
N LEU A 19 -2.96 -15.77 -5.03
CA LEU A 19 -4.33 -15.71 -4.52
C LEU A 19 -4.40 -16.24 -3.08
N LEU A 20 -3.70 -17.32 -2.77
CA LEU A 20 -3.62 -17.86 -1.42
C LEU A 20 -3.08 -16.81 -0.42
N VAL A 21 -2.01 -16.09 -0.78
CA VAL A 21 -1.44 -15.03 0.07
C VAL A 21 -2.39 -13.84 0.20
N VAL A 22 -3.01 -13.42 -0.90
CA VAL A 22 -3.99 -12.31 -0.89
C VAL A 22 -5.17 -12.65 0.01
N LEU A 23 -5.76 -13.84 -0.15
CA LEU A 23 -6.90 -14.27 0.67
C LEU A 23 -6.51 -14.51 2.13
N SER A 24 -5.33 -15.08 2.40
CA SER A 24 -4.89 -15.28 3.79
C SER A 24 -4.67 -13.95 4.51
N LEU A 25 -4.07 -12.95 3.84
CA LEU A 25 -3.94 -11.60 4.38
C LEU A 25 -5.29 -10.89 4.55
N THR A 26 -6.21 -11.08 3.59
CA THR A 26 -7.57 -10.51 3.68
C THR A 26 -8.33 -11.10 4.87
N LEU A 27 -8.25 -12.42 5.05
CA LEU A 27 -8.94 -13.10 6.14
C LEU A 27 -8.29 -12.79 7.49
N LEU A 28 -6.95 -12.69 7.54
CA LEU A 28 -6.22 -12.28 8.74
C LEU A 28 -6.59 -10.85 9.16
N SER A 29 -6.56 -9.89 8.23
CA SER A 29 -6.93 -8.49 8.54
C SER A 29 -8.38 -8.38 9.00
N PHE A 30 -9.31 -9.03 8.30
CA PHE A 30 -10.71 -9.06 8.71
C PHE A 30 -10.89 -9.68 10.10
N LEU A 31 -10.25 -10.83 10.36
CA LEU A 31 -10.35 -11.51 11.64
C LEU A 31 -9.79 -10.64 12.78
N LEU A 32 -8.61 -10.03 12.61
CA LEU A 32 -8.00 -9.18 13.63
C LEU A 32 -8.88 -7.98 14.00
N THR A 33 -9.45 -7.30 13.00
CA THR A 33 -10.32 -6.14 13.24
C THR A 33 -11.63 -6.51 13.93
N HIS A 34 -12.19 -7.69 13.67
CA HIS A 34 -13.42 -8.15 14.32
C HIS A 34 -13.19 -8.85 15.67
N LEU A 35 -12.05 -9.55 15.87
CA LEU A 35 -11.70 -10.18 17.15
C LEU A 35 -11.54 -9.18 18.29
N ARG A 36 -11.20 -7.93 17.97
CA ARG A 36 -11.15 -6.81 18.90
C ARG A 36 -12.46 -6.62 19.67
N GLN A 37 -13.61 -6.93 19.06
CA GLN A 37 -14.92 -6.85 19.72
C GLN A 37 -15.16 -7.99 20.73
N TYR A 38 -14.38 -9.07 20.64
CA TYR A 38 -14.59 -10.34 21.36
C TYR A 38 -13.34 -10.79 22.14
N PHE A 39 -12.64 -9.91 22.87
CA PHE A 39 -11.67 -10.24 23.95
C PHE A 39 -10.15 -10.23 23.66
N ILE A 40 -9.63 -10.01 22.44
CA ILE A 40 -8.17 -9.89 22.20
C ILE A 40 -7.82 -8.55 21.54
N ASN A 41 -7.19 -7.66 22.31
CA ASN A 41 -6.67 -6.38 21.81
C ASN A 41 -5.17 -6.50 21.56
N LEU A 42 -4.77 -6.76 20.31
CA LEU A 42 -3.37 -6.68 19.85
C LEU A 42 -3.22 -5.49 18.88
N PRO A 43 -3.29 -4.24 19.38
CA PRO A 43 -3.41 -3.04 18.54
C PRO A 43 -2.24 -2.91 17.54
N VAL A 44 -1.02 -3.24 17.98
CA VAL A 44 0.18 -3.16 17.13
C VAL A 44 0.12 -4.15 15.96
N LEU A 45 -0.38 -5.37 16.19
CA LEU A 45 -0.46 -6.37 15.13
C LEU A 45 -1.55 -6.04 14.11
N GLU A 46 -2.70 -5.55 14.58
CA GLU A 46 -3.79 -5.08 13.72
C GLU A 46 -3.33 -3.94 12.80
N GLU A 47 -2.65 -2.94 13.36
CA GLU A 47 -2.14 -1.79 12.59
C GLU A 47 -1.10 -2.21 11.56
N LEU A 48 -0.14 -3.07 11.92
CA LEU A 48 0.88 -3.54 10.99
C LEU A 48 0.28 -4.38 9.85
N VAL A 49 -0.60 -5.32 10.18
CA VAL A 49 -1.25 -6.17 9.17
C VAL A 49 -2.17 -5.34 8.28
N GLY A 50 -2.97 -4.44 8.87
CA GLY A 50 -3.84 -3.53 8.14
C GLY A 50 -3.06 -2.60 7.22
N PHE A 51 -1.94 -2.05 7.68
CA PHE A 51 -1.06 -1.21 6.88
C PHE A 51 -0.51 -1.96 5.67
N VAL A 52 0.06 -3.14 5.87
CA VAL A 52 0.61 -3.96 4.77
C VAL A 52 -0.50 -4.36 3.80
N PHE A 53 -1.66 -4.76 4.32
CA PHE A 53 -2.81 -5.16 3.53
C PHE A 53 -3.32 -4.00 2.64
N LEU A 54 -3.67 -2.87 3.24
CA LEU A 54 -4.23 -1.72 2.51
C LEU A 54 -3.23 -1.10 1.54
N THR A 55 -1.94 -1.09 1.89
CA THR A 55 -0.91 -0.43 1.07
C THR A 55 -0.52 -1.23 -0.15
N PHE A 56 -0.52 -2.57 -0.08
CA PHE A 56 0.06 -3.40 -1.14
C PHE A 56 -0.93 -4.31 -1.85
N VAL A 57 -1.89 -4.91 -1.13
CA VAL A 57 -2.75 -5.97 -1.68
C VAL A 57 -3.65 -5.48 -2.84
N PRO A 58 -4.45 -4.40 -2.71
CA PRO A 58 -5.28 -3.93 -3.81
C PRO A 58 -4.44 -3.49 -5.03
N GLY A 59 -3.31 -2.84 -4.80
CA GLY A 59 -2.39 -2.41 -5.84
C GLY A 59 -1.80 -3.54 -6.66
N PHE A 60 -1.32 -4.60 -6.00
CA PHE A 60 -0.82 -5.79 -6.71
C PHE A 60 -1.91 -6.53 -7.48
N LEU A 61 -3.14 -6.59 -6.95
CA LEU A 61 -4.29 -7.12 -7.70
C LEU A 61 -4.56 -6.30 -8.95
N ILE A 62 -4.54 -4.97 -8.85
CA ILE A 62 -4.77 -4.08 -10.00
C ILE A 62 -3.64 -4.20 -11.03
N LEU A 63 -2.38 -4.25 -10.60
CA LEU A 63 -1.24 -4.46 -11.51
C LEU A 63 -1.39 -5.74 -12.33
N ARG A 64 -1.85 -6.82 -11.68
CA ARG A 64 -2.12 -8.10 -12.34
C ARG A 64 -3.29 -8.03 -13.31
N ILE A 65 -4.38 -7.34 -12.94
CA ILE A 65 -5.52 -7.09 -13.85
C ILE A 65 -5.10 -6.26 -15.08
N LEU A 66 -4.16 -5.33 -14.91
CA LEU A 66 -3.61 -4.53 -16.01
C LEU A 66 -2.57 -5.30 -16.84
N ARG A 67 -2.24 -6.55 -16.47
CA ARG A 67 -1.20 -7.40 -17.08
C ARG A 67 0.18 -6.73 -17.14
N ILE A 68 0.49 -5.87 -16.16
CA ILE A 68 1.79 -5.19 -16.09
C ILE A 68 2.77 -6.11 -15.37
N HIS A 69 3.49 -6.91 -16.17
CA HIS A 69 4.51 -7.84 -15.71
C HIS A 69 5.92 -7.29 -15.98
N GLU A 70 6.93 -7.89 -15.37
CA GLU A 70 8.36 -7.57 -15.60
C GLU A 70 8.81 -6.17 -15.16
N LEU A 71 8.11 -5.56 -14.21
CA LEU A 71 8.61 -4.33 -13.60
C LEU A 71 9.84 -4.61 -12.73
N PRO A 72 10.84 -3.70 -12.70
CA PRO A 72 11.87 -3.75 -11.67
C PRO A 72 11.23 -3.53 -10.30
N THR A 73 11.81 -4.14 -9.27
CA THR A 73 11.20 -4.25 -7.93
C THR A 73 10.74 -2.92 -7.35
N TYR A 74 11.57 -1.88 -7.44
CA TYR A 74 11.25 -0.56 -6.93
C TYR A 74 10.05 0.09 -7.64
N LYS A 75 9.92 -0.10 -8.97
CA LYS A 75 8.76 0.40 -9.73
C LYS A 75 7.50 -0.35 -9.35
N SER A 76 7.57 -1.67 -9.23
CA SER A 76 6.42 -2.50 -8.83
C SER A 76 5.89 -2.06 -7.46
N LEU A 77 6.76 -1.78 -6.49
CA LEU A 77 6.36 -1.26 -5.19
C LEU A 77 5.69 0.12 -5.27
N ILE A 78 6.32 1.08 -5.94
CA ILE A 78 5.77 2.45 -6.05
C ILE A 78 4.40 2.42 -6.76
N TYR A 79 4.28 1.65 -7.85
CA TYR A 79 3.00 1.51 -8.55
C TYR A 79 1.96 0.80 -7.70
N SER A 80 2.34 -0.26 -6.98
CA SER A 80 1.42 -0.98 -6.09
C SER A 80 0.87 -0.06 -5.00
N VAL A 81 1.74 0.70 -4.31
CA VAL A 81 1.34 1.68 -3.29
C VAL A 81 0.40 2.74 -3.88
N GLY A 82 0.76 3.33 -5.02
CA GLY A 82 -0.05 4.36 -5.67
C GLY A 82 -1.41 3.86 -6.12
N LEU A 83 -1.47 2.67 -6.74
CA LEU A 83 -2.71 2.04 -7.19
C LEU A 83 -3.59 1.63 -6.02
N SER A 84 -3.01 1.08 -4.95
CA SER A 84 -3.72 0.78 -3.70
C SER A 84 -4.39 2.04 -3.17
N LEU A 85 -3.63 3.10 -2.89
CA LEU A 85 -4.15 4.35 -2.33
C LEU A 85 -5.25 4.95 -3.23
N SER A 86 -5.00 5.06 -4.53
CA SER A 86 -5.98 5.57 -5.50
C SER A 86 -7.28 4.76 -5.47
N SER A 87 -7.18 3.44 -5.50
CA SER A 87 -8.34 2.56 -5.48
C SER A 87 -9.12 2.61 -4.16
N LEU A 88 -8.42 2.70 -3.02
CA LEU A 88 -9.04 2.85 -1.71
C LEU A 88 -9.82 4.16 -1.60
N PHE A 89 -9.29 5.27 -2.12
CA PHE A 89 -10.02 6.53 -2.16
C PHE A 89 -11.26 6.46 -3.04
N LEU A 90 -11.19 5.78 -4.18
CA LEU A 90 -12.36 5.56 -5.04
C LEU A 90 -13.44 4.73 -4.33
N VAL A 91 -13.04 3.66 -3.62
CA VAL A 91 -13.96 2.84 -2.82
C VAL A 91 -14.58 3.67 -1.68
N ALA A 92 -13.77 4.44 -0.95
CA ALA A 92 -14.24 5.29 0.13
C ALA A 92 -15.22 6.38 -0.37
N LEU A 93 -14.95 6.97 -1.53
CA LEU A 93 -15.88 7.89 -2.20
C LEU A 93 -17.19 7.17 -2.54
N GLY A 94 -17.11 5.98 -3.13
CA GLY A 94 -18.27 5.17 -3.45
C GLY A 94 -19.14 4.85 -2.23
N ILE A 95 -18.52 4.47 -1.12
CA ILE A 95 -19.21 4.23 0.16
C ILE A 95 -19.90 5.51 0.65
N ASN A 96 -19.16 6.62 0.69
CA ASN A 96 -19.71 7.91 1.13
C ASN A 96 -20.89 8.37 0.28
N PHE A 97 -20.91 8.03 -1.01
CA PHE A 97 -22.03 8.37 -1.88
C PHE A 97 -23.20 7.39 -1.74
N VAL A 98 -22.95 6.08 -1.79
CA VAL A 98 -23.99 5.05 -1.87
C VAL A 98 -24.65 4.78 -0.52
N TYR A 99 -23.87 4.71 0.58
CA TYR A 99 -24.38 4.22 1.86
C TYR A 99 -25.40 5.16 2.53
N PRO A 100 -25.25 6.50 2.46
CA PRO A 100 -26.30 7.40 2.95
C PRO A 100 -27.63 7.23 2.20
N HIS A 101 -27.59 6.96 0.89
CA HIS A 101 -28.80 6.69 0.09
C HIS A 101 -29.47 5.36 0.47
N LEU A 102 -28.72 4.42 1.05
CA LEU A 102 -29.23 3.18 1.61
C LEU A 102 -29.68 3.31 3.08
N GLY A 103 -29.64 4.51 3.67
CA GLY A 103 -30.09 4.78 5.03
C GLY A 103 -29.05 4.52 6.13
N TYR A 104 -27.78 4.25 5.79
CA TYR A 104 -26.72 4.09 6.78
C TYR A 104 -26.27 5.46 7.31
N LYS A 105 -26.44 5.67 8.63
CA LYS A 105 -26.09 6.94 9.30
C LYS A 105 -24.58 7.19 9.41
N ASN A 106 -23.79 6.12 9.50
CA ASN A 106 -22.32 6.19 9.63
C ASN A 106 -21.65 5.31 8.55
N PRO A 107 -21.50 5.81 7.31
CA PRO A 107 -21.04 5.01 6.18
C PRO A 107 -19.58 4.54 6.33
N LEU A 108 -18.74 5.33 7.03
CA LEU A 108 -17.32 5.03 7.26
C LEU A 108 -17.04 4.37 8.62
N ASN A 109 -18.04 3.72 9.23
CA ASN A 109 -17.78 2.90 10.41
C ASN A 109 -16.85 1.72 10.05
N THR A 110 -16.02 1.27 10.99
CA THR A 110 -15.08 0.15 10.82
C THR A 110 -15.74 -1.07 10.22
N PHE A 111 -16.93 -1.45 10.71
CA PHE A 111 -17.67 -2.60 10.18
C PHE A 111 -18.03 -2.43 8.69
N SER A 112 -18.56 -1.27 8.34
CA SER A 112 -18.98 -0.93 6.98
C SER A 112 -17.79 -0.93 6.01
N LEU A 113 -16.69 -0.30 6.42
CA LEU A 113 -15.44 -0.26 5.69
C LEU A 113 -14.84 -1.66 5.51
N SER A 114 -14.71 -2.46 6.57
CA SER A 114 -14.16 -3.81 6.50
C SER A 114 -14.93 -4.71 5.52
N VAL A 115 -16.27 -4.67 5.56
CA VAL A 115 -17.12 -5.44 4.64
C VAL A 115 -16.96 -4.94 3.19
N SER A 116 -16.98 -3.63 2.96
CA SER A 116 -16.81 -3.07 1.62
C SER A 116 -15.45 -3.40 0.99
N LEU A 117 -14.38 -3.37 1.79
CA LEU A 117 -13.03 -3.72 1.36
C LEU A 117 -12.91 -5.21 1.08
N LEU A 118 -13.55 -6.07 1.88
CA LEU A 118 -13.59 -7.51 1.61
C LEU A 118 -14.28 -7.79 0.27
N ILE A 119 -15.44 -7.18 0.00
CA ILE A 119 -16.13 -7.29 -1.28
C ILE A 119 -15.25 -6.79 -2.42
N PHE A 120 -14.63 -5.61 -2.26
CA PHE A 120 -13.75 -5.01 -3.26
C PHE A 120 -12.57 -5.93 -3.62
N ILE A 121 -11.88 -6.48 -2.63
CA ILE A 121 -10.76 -7.40 -2.85
C ILE A 121 -11.21 -8.73 -3.47
N LEU A 122 -12.37 -9.26 -3.10
CA LEU A 122 -12.94 -10.45 -3.74
C LEU A 122 -13.26 -10.19 -5.21
N VAL A 123 -13.87 -9.05 -5.53
CA VAL A 123 -14.16 -8.64 -6.92
C VAL A 123 -12.86 -8.50 -7.71
N LEU A 124 -11.85 -7.82 -7.17
CA LEU A 124 -10.53 -7.71 -7.83
C LEU A 124 -9.88 -9.09 -8.02
N SER A 125 -9.98 -9.99 -7.05
CA SER A 125 -9.43 -11.35 -7.15
C SER A 125 -10.13 -12.17 -8.25
N ILE A 126 -11.45 -12.05 -8.37
CA ILE A 126 -12.23 -12.69 -9.43
C ILE A 126 -11.86 -12.10 -10.80
N LEU A 127 -11.77 -10.77 -10.92
CA LEU A 127 -11.35 -10.10 -12.15
C LEU A 127 -9.93 -10.51 -12.56
N SER A 128 -9.03 -10.61 -11.59
CA SER A 128 -7.67 -11.12 -11.80
C SER A 128 -7.72 -12.56 -12.34
N TYR A 129 -8.59 -13.43 -11.82
CA TYR A 129 -8.72 -14.80 -12.32
C TYR A 129 -9.07 -14.86 -13.81
N PHE A 130 -10.08 -14.10 -14.21
CA PHE A 130 -10.55 -14.12 -15.59
C PHE A 130 -9.55 -13.52 -16.55
N ARG A 131 -8.82 -12.49 -16.12
CA ARG A 131 -7.81 -11.84 -16.94
C ARG A 131 -6.53 -12.66 -17.07
N ASP A 132 -6.22 -13.51 -16.10
CA ASP A 132 -4.92 -14.16 -15.96
C ASP A 132 -4.87 -15.61 -16.46
N LYS A 133 -5.91 -16.08 -17.16
CA LYS A 133 -5.96 -17.44 -17.73
C LYS A 133 -4.88 -17.74 -18.78
N ASP A 134 -4.26 -16.71 -19.37
CA ASP A 134 -3.41 -16.85 -20.55
C ASP A 134 -1.92 -16.52 -20.29
N VAL A 135 -1.53 -16.14 -19.06
CA VAL A 135 -0.17 -15.69 -18.75
C VAL A 135 0.61 -16.79 -18.05
N ASN A 136 1.70 -17.24 -18.68
CA ASN A 136 2.64 -18.17 -18.07
C ASN A 136 3.60 -17.40 -17.15
N PHE A 137 3.49 -17.62 -15.85
CA PHE A 137 4.36 -16.99 -14.85
C PHE A 137 5.61 -17.82 -14.62
N ASP A 138 6.71 -17.39 -15.22
CA ASP A 138 8.04 -17.79 -14.79
C ASP A 138 8.40 -16.95 -13.56
N GLY A 139 8.12 -17.48 -12.36
CA GLY A 139 8.21 -16.75 -11.09
C GLY A 139 9.44 -15.84 -10.98
N ALA A 140 9.20 -14.58 -10.57
CA ALA A 140 10.22 -13.54 -10.56
C ALA A 140 11.37 -13.81 -9.60
N GLU A 141 12.60 -13.73 -10.14
CA GLU A 141 13.84 -13.89 -9.40
C GLU A 141 14.08 -12.73 -8.42
N ILE A 142 14.83 -13.02 -7.34
CA ILE A 142 15.34 -12.00 -6.44
C ILE A 142 16.46 -11.26 -7.18
N ASP A 143 16.18 -10.03 -7.57
CA ASP A 143 17.19 -9.13 -8.10
C ASP A 143 17.95 -8.51 -6.91
N GLU A 144 19.21 -8.90 -6.70
CA GLU A 144 20.06 -8.39 -5.61
C GLU A 144 20.36 -6.89 -5.71
N SER A 145 19.99 -6.24 -6.83
CA SER A 145 20.14 -4.78 -7.01
C SER A 145 19.29 -3.94 -6.05
N ILE A 146 18.32 -4.53 -5.34
CA ILE A 146 17.44 -3.84 -4.35
C ILE A 146 18.25 -3.15 -3.24
N PHE A 147 19.43 -3.68 -2.87
CA PHE A 147 20.23 -3.11 -1.79
C PHE A 147 21.19 -1.99 -2.24
N ARG A 148 21.34 -1.77 -3.56
CA ARG A 148 22.38 -0.88 -4.09
C ARG A 148 21.99 0.60 -4.08
N ASP A 149 20.70 0.92 -4.21
CA ASP A 149 20.15 2.30 -4.15
C ASP A 149 19.34 2.57 -2.85
N SER A 150 19.68 1.88 -1.77
CA SER A 150 18.91 1.84 -0.52
C SER A 150 18.86 3.15 0.27
N ARG A 151 19.69 4.15 -0.03
CA ARG A 151 19.84 5.34 0.83
C ARG A 151 18.61 6.25 0.83
N GLU A 152 17.97 6.42 -0.33
CA GLU A 152 16.81 7.32 -0.48
C GLU A 152 15.54 6.69 0.09
N ILE A 153 15.37 5.38 -0.14
CA ILE A 153 14.24 4.60 0.39
C ILE A 153 14.30 4.54 1.91
N LEU A 154 15.51 4.36 2.48
CA LEU A 154 15.71 4.36 3.93
C LEU A 154 15.31 5.70 4.56
N PHE A 155 15.62 6.80 3.89
CA PHE A 155 15.27 8.14 4.36
C PHE A 155 13.76 8.38 4.35
N LEU A 156 13.08 7.91 3.30
CA LEU A 156 11.62 8.04 3.17
C LEU A 156 10.88 7.13 4.16
N LEU A 157 11.43 5.95 4.46
CA LEU A 157 10.86 4.99 5.40
C LEU A 157 10.95 5.48 6.86
N ILE A 158 11.92 6.34 7.18
CA ILE A 158 12.03 6.91 8.53
C ILE A 158 10.84 7.81 8.90
N ILE A 159 10.21 8.46 7.92
CA ILE A 159 9.09 9.37 8.12
C ILE A 159 7.88 8.70 8.81
N PRO A 160 7.33 7.57 8.32
CA PRO A 160 6.21 6.90 8.99
C PRO A 160 6.56 6.40 10.39
N PHE A 161 7.79 5.92 10.63
CA PHE A 161 8.20 5.54 11.99
C PHE A 161 8.25 6.73 12.95
N LEU A 162 8.79 7.87 12.48
CA LEU A 162 8.77 9.11 13.25
C LEU A 162 7.34 9.60 13.51
N ALA A 163 6.44 9.43 12.55
CA ALA A 163 5.04 9.79 12.70
C ALA A 163 4.34 8.95 13.79
N ILE A 164 4.62 7.64 13.86
CA ILE A 164 4.10 6.75 14.93
C ILE A 164 4.60 7.20 16.30
N ILE A 165 5.87 7.57 16.42
CA ILE A 165 6.42 8.09 17.68
C ILE A 165 5.78 9.44 18.02
N GLY A 166 5.59 10.31 17.01
CA GLY A 166 4.96 11.61 17.16
C GLY A 166 3.52 11.52 17.65
N THR A 167 2.72 10.61 17.10
CA THR A 167 1.34 10.37 17.56
C THR A 167 1.30 9.84 18.98
N TYR A 168 2.23 8.95 19.36
CA TYR A 168 2.32 8.47 20.73
C TYR A 168 2.62 9.61 21.73
N ILE A 169 3.60 10.46 21.43
CA ILE A 169 3.95 11.62 22.27
C ILE A 169 2.80 12.62 22.34
N ALA A 170 2.15 12.91 21.22
CA ALA A 170 1.00 13.80 21.18
C ALA A 170 -0.16 13.27 22.04
N PHE A 171 -0.44 11.96 21.97
CA PHE A 171 -1.53 11.35 22.71
C PHE A 171 -1.29 11.36 24.23
N PHE A 172 -0.08 11.00 24.68
CA PHE A 172 0.21 10.88 26.12
C PHE A 172 0.71 12.16 26.77
N HIS A 173 1.36 13.06 26.03
CA HIS A 173 2.00 14.27 26.59
C HIS A 173 1.39 15.56 26.05
N GLY A 174 0.38 15.48 25.17
CA GLY A 174 -0.28 16.65 24.57
C GLY A 174 0.63 17.48 23.66
N ASN A 175 1.83 16.98 23.33
CA ASN A 175 2.84 17.71 22.58
C ASN A 175 2.82 17.32 21.10
N ASN A 176 2.33 18.23 20.26
CA ASN A 176 2.19 18.01 18.82
C ASN A 176 3.39 18.55 18.00
N MET A 177 4.44 19.06 18.65
CA MET A 177 5.59 19.66 17.96
C MET A 177 6.24 18.71 16.95
N LEU A 178 6.41 17.44 17.32
CA LEU A 178 7.07 16.46 16.46
C LEU A 178 6.21 16.15 15.21
N LEU A 179 4.89 16.03 15.36
CA LEU A 179 3.94 15.88 14.25
C LEU A 179 3.94 17.09 13.32
N LEU A 180 3.90 18.30 13.89
CA LEU A 180 3.94 19.55 13.11
C LEU A 180 5.22 19.63 12.27
N LEU A 181 6.38 19.27 12.85
CA LEU A 181 7.65 19.22 12.14
C LEU A 181 7.62 18.21 10.99
N ILE A 182 7.05 17.02 11.21
CA ILE A 182 6.88 16.00 10.15
C ILE A 182 6.01 16.54 9.01
N TYR A 183 4.88 17.19 9.31
CA TYR A 183 4.01 17.76 8.27
C TYR A 183 4.72 18.84 7.45
N ILE A 184 5.55 19.67 8.07
CA ILE A 184 6.37 20.66 7.38
C ILE A 184 7.37 19.97 6.44
N ILE A 185 8.05 18.91 6.89
CA ILE A 185 8.99 18.14 6.05
C ILE A 185 8.27 17.52 4.84
N ILE A 186 7.12 16.88 5.06
CA ILE A 186 6.33 16.27 3.99
C ILE A 186 5.86 17.34 2.99
N SER A 187 5.39 18.49 3.48
CA SER A 187 4.97 19.62 2.64
C SER A 187 6.12 20.25 1.86
N ALA A 188 7.34 20.26 2.41
CA ALA A 188 8.53 20.78 1.74
C ALA A 188 9.08 19.83 0.66
N PHE A 189 8.74 18.54 0.71
CA PHE A 189 9.30 17.53 -0.19
C PHE A 189 9.04 17.80 -1.69
N PRO A 190 7.81 18.15 -2.15
CA PRO A 190 7.57 18.52 -3.54
C PRO A 190 8.40 19.72 -3.99
N PHE A 191 8.57 20.73 -3.12
CA PHE A 191 9.38 21.90 -3.43
C PHE A 191 10.84 21.51 -3.66
N LEU A 192 11.43 20.64 -2.82
CA LEU A 192 12.79 20.14 -2.99
C LEU A 192 12.98 19.45 -4.34
N VAL A 193 12.03 18.61 -4.77
CA VAL A 193 12.08 17.92 -6.06
C VAL A 193 12.03 18.90 -7.23
N ILE A 194 11.17 19.94 -7.14
CA ILE A 194 11.09 20.99 -8.16
C ILE A 194 12.43 21.75 -8.27
N PHE A 195 13.03 22.11 -7.14
CA PHE A 195 14.33 22.81 -7.11
C PHE A 195 15.47 21.95 -7.67
N GLN A 196 15.49 20.64 -7.39
CA GLN A 196 16.48 19.72 -7.95
C GLN A 196 16.34 19.62 -9.47
N LYS A 197 15.12 19.41 -9.98
CA LYS A 197 14.85 19.33 -11.42
C LYS A 197 15.22 20.63 -12.15
N LYS A 198 14.91 21.79 -11.54
CA LYS A 198 15.32 23.10 -12.07
C LYS A 198 16.84 23.23 -12.13
N ARG A 199 17.56 22.79 -11.09
CA ARG A 199 19.04 22.83 -11.03
C ARG A 199 19.68 21.93 -12.09
N GLU A 200 19.14 20.73 -12.32
CA GLU A 200 19.63 19.84 -13.38
C GLU A 200 19.35 20.40 -14.78
N CYS A 201 18.20 21.03 -14.99
CA CYS A 201 17.86 21.66 -16.27
C CYS A 201 18.83 22.80 -16.62
N ILE A 202 19.14 23.67 -15.64
CA ILE A 202 20.11 24.76 -15.81
C ILE A 202 21.52 24.22 -16.09
N LYS A 203 21.94 23.15 -15.41
CA LYS A 203 23.24 22.51 -15.66
C LYS A 203 23.35 21.91 -17.07
N ARG A 204 22.26 21.36 -17.62
CA ARG A 204 22.27 20.83 -19.00
C ARG A 204 22.41 21.93 -20.05
N ILE A 205 21.78 23.09 -19.85
CA ILE A 205 21.84 24.21 -20.81
C ILE A 205 23.24 24.84 -20.87
N LEU A 206 23.95 24.94 -19.74
CA LEU A 206 25.30 25.52 -19.64
C LEU A 206 26.42 24.64 -20.21
N VAL A 207 26.14 23.38 -20.59
CA VAL A 207 27.12 22.41 -21.10
C VAL A 207 26.93 22.16 -22.63
N THR A 208 25.98 22.86 -23.26
CA THR A 208 25.78 22.95 -24.72
C THR A 208 26.28 24.28 -25.24
#